data_AF-A0A349E578-F1
#
_entry.id   AF-A0A349E578-F1
#
_cell.length_a   1.000
_cell.length_b   1.000
_cell.length_c   1.000
_cell.angle_alpha   90.00
_cell.angle_beta   90.00
_cell.angle_gamma   90.00
#
_symmetry.space_group_name_H-M   'P 1'
#
loop_
_entity.id
_entity.type
_entity.pdbx_description
1 polymer ?
#
loop_
_entity_poly.entity_id
_entity_poly.type
_entity_poly.pdbx_seq_one_letter_code
_entity_poly.pdbx_strand_id
1 'polypeptide(L)'
;MAVRIVNVVGLFVIFGLCSALALGDQDEKDLNFLDSIKNLEAFQDAEIQDQVLVLWPNPETQNFLDFERVSKALCAQRARNKFLVIWLMDSVHFRSTKEYRMIESVNCLGLEAE
;
A
#
# COMPACT_ATOMS: atom_id res chain seq x y z
N MET A 1 -61.93 -3.73 28.47
CA MET A 1 -61.56 -2.67 29.44
C MET A 1 -60.04 -2.62 29.54
N ALA A 2 -59.47 -1.42 29.46
CA ALA A 2 -58.06 -1.13 29.30
C ALA A 2 -57.29 -1.05 30.63
N VAL A 3 -55.94 -1.15 30.57
CA VAL A 3 -54.90 -0.25 31.16
C VAL A 3 -53.52 -0.95 31.08
N ARG A 4 -52.65 -0.54 30.14
CA ARG A 4 -51.39 0.27 30.23
C ARG A 4 -50.09 -0.54 30.41
N ILE A 5 -49.28 -0.68 29.34
CA ILE A 5 -48.07 0.12 28.95
C ILE A 5 -46.87 -0.04 29.91
N VAL A 6 -45.87 -0.84 29.48
CA VAL A 6 -44.40 -0.61 29.61
C VAL A 6 -43.75 -1.41 28.46
N ASN A 7 -43.45 -0.85 27.29
CA ASN A 7 -42.30 -0.01 26.92
C ASN A 7 -40.96 -0.78 26.87
N VAL A 8 -40.60 -1.39 25.73
CA VAL A 8 -39.25 -1.40 25.13
C VAL A 8 -39.41 -1.60 23.61
N VAL A 9 -39.74 -0.51 22.91
CA VAL A 9 -39.39 -0.38 21.49
C VAL A 9 -37.93 0.03 21.49
N GLY A 10 -37.05 -0.95 21.23
CA GLY A 10 -35.62 -0.75 21.08
C GLY A 10 -35.31 0.07 19.84
N LEU A 11 -35.34 1.37 20.03
CA LEU A 11 -34.91 2.44 19.14
C LEU A 11 -33.41 2.28 18.81
N PHE A 12 -33.06 1.65 17.68
CA PHE A 12 -31.71 1.76 17.11
C PHE A 12 -31.68 2.94 16.14
N VAL A 13 -31.40 4.12 16.69
CA VAL A 13 -31.19 5.36 15.97
C VAL A 13 -29.76 5.83 16.26
N ILE A 14 -28.95 5.85 15.19
CA ILE A 14 -27.72 6.66 14.98
C ILE A 14 -26.42 6.19 15.64
N PHE A 15 -25.59 5.54 14.83
CA PHE A 15 -24.18 5.92 14.60
C PHE A 15 -23.98 5.69 13.09
N GLY A 16 -23.97 6.69 12.22
CA GLY A 16 -23.20 7.92 12.36
C GLY A 16 -21.82 7.68 11.75
N LEU A 17 -21.69 8.03 10.46
CA LEU A 17 -20.42 8.27 9.77
C LEU A 17 -19.37 7.14 9.83
N CYS A 18 -19.48 6.15 8.94
CA CYS A 18 -18.29 5.58 8.32
C CYS A 18 -18.20 6.16 6.90
N SER A 19 -17.70 7.38 6.89
CA SER A 19 -16.76 7.88 5.90
C SER A 19 -17.05 7.47 4.46
N ALA A 20 -17.78 8.36 3.78
CA ALA A 20 -17.32 8.83 2.48
C ALA A 20 -15.87 9.34 2.66
N LEU A 21 -14.90 8.43 2.72
CA LEU A 21 -13.51 8.76 2.46
C LEU A 21 -13.51 9.24 1.02
N ALA A 22 -13.24 10.52 0.86
CA ALA A 22 -13.00 11.17 -0.41
C ALA A 22 -11.92 10.40 -1.18
N LEU A 23 -12.33 9.43 -2.00
CA LEU A 23 -11.55 8.78 -3.04
C LEU A 23 -11.47 9.70 -4.26
N GLY A 24 -11.02 10.93 -4.07
CA GLY A 24 -11.11 11.96 -5.12
C GLY A 24 -9.93 12.91 -5.23
N ASP A 25 -8.88 12.73 -4.43
CA ASP A 25 -7.73 13.66 -4.43
C ASP A 25 -6.39 12.92 -4.24
N GLN A 26 -6.35 11.62 -4.58
CA GLN A 26 -5.18 10.75 -4.36
C GLN A 26 -4.26 10.63 -5.58
N ASP A 27 -4.80 10.69 -6.80
CA ASP A 27 -4.03 10.33 -7.99
C ASP A 27 -2.84 11.27 -8.26
N GLU A 28 -3.00 12.59 -8.15
CA GLU A 28 -1.98 13.50 -8.70
C GLU A 28 -0.64 13.48 -7.93
N LYS A 29 -0.67 13.25 -6.61
CA LYS A 29 0.56 13.18 -5.79
C LYS A 29 1.17 11.77 -5.77
N ASP A 30 0.32 10.74 -5.78
CA ASP A 30 0.78 9.36 -5.79
C ASP A 30 1.43 9.01 -7.16
N LEU A 31 0.91 9.57 -8.26
CA LEU A 31 1.52 9.49 -9.59
C LEU A 31 2.95 10.04 -9.62
N ASN A 32 3.19 11.22 -9.04
CA ASN A 32 4.53 11.82 -9.01
C ASN A 32 5.56 10.95 -8.25
N PHE A 33 5.15 10.29 -7.18
CA PHE A 33 6.03 9.38 -6.44
C PHE A 33 6.33 8.11 -7.22
N LEU A 34 5.30 7.46 -7.77
CA LEU A 34 5.46 6.24 -8.55
C LEU A 34 6.26 6.50 -9.83
N ASP A 35 6.02 7.61 -10.51
CA ASP A 35 6.79 8.03 -11.69
C ASP A 35 8.26 8.28 -11.33
N SER A 36 8.52 8.87 -10.16
CA SER A 36 9.90 9.04 -9.68
C SER A 36 10.61 7.70 -9.47
N ILE A 37 9.91 6.66 -9.01
CA ILE A 37 10.46 5.30 -8.87
C ILE A 37 10.68 4.67 -10.25
N LYS A 38 9.70 4.77 -11.16
CA LYS A 38 9.79 4.21 -12.52
C LYS A 38 10.86 4.87 -13.39
N ASN A 39 11.20 6.13 -13.08
CA ASN A 39 12.30 6.84 -13.74
C ASN A 39 13.69 6.37 -13.29
N LEU A 40 13.79 5.59 -12.20
CA LEU A 40 15.04 4.95 -11.83
C LEU A 40 15.27 3.73 -12.72
N GLU A 41 16.43 3.62 -13.36
CA GLU A 41 16.80 2.46 -14.19
C GLU A 41 16.71 1.11 -13.45
N ALA A 42 16.73 1.17 -12.11
CA ALA A 42 16.61 0.04 -11.23
C ALA A 42 15.19 -0.57 -11.18
N PHE A 43 14.14 0.16 -11.56
CA PHE A 43 12.76 -0.32 -11.50
C PHE A 43 12.11 -0.27 -12.87
N GLN A 44 11.46 -1.37 -13.25
CA GLN A 44 10.67 -1.47 -14.47
C GLN A 44 9.24 -0.97 -14.25
N ASP A 45 8.67 -1.23 -13.07
CA ASP A 45 7.36 -0.74 -12.71
C ASP A 45 7.21 -0.59 -11.19
N ALA A 46 6.23 0.20 -10.78
CA ALA A 46 5.85 0.39 -9.40
C ALA A 46 4.37 0.76 -9.31
N GLU A 47 3.69 0.22 -8.30
CA GLU A 47 2.29 0.50 -8.05
C GLU A 47 2.00 0.46 -6.55
N ILE A 48 0.97 1.20 -6.12
CA ILE A 48 0.42 1.08 -4.77
C ILE A 48 -0.95 0.42 -4.89
N GLN A 49 -1.11 -0.72 -4.24
CA GLN A 49 -2.40 -1.40 -4.11
C GLN A 49 -2.80 -1.47 -2.64
N ASP A 50 -3.94 -0.87 -2.31
CA ASP A 50 -4.44 -0.63 -0.95
C ASP A 50 -3.43 0.10 -0.05
N GLN A 51 -2.49 -0.63 0.53
CA GLN A 51 -1.43 -0.12 1.42
C GLN A 51 -0.07 -0.81 1.16
N VAL A 52 0.07 -1.44 0.00
CA VAL A 52 1.26 -2.17 -0.41
C VAL A 52 1.90 -1.46 -1.58
N LEU A 53 3.14 -1.03 -1.42
CA LEU A 53 3.99 -0.58 -2.51
C LEU A 53 4.60 -1.79 -3.19
N VAL A 54 4.08 -2.17 -4.35
CA VAL A 54 4.60 -3.25 -5.18
C VAL A 54 5.66 -2.69 -6.11
N LEU A 55 6.85 -3.26 -6.05
CA LEU A 55 8.01 -2.86 -6.84
C LEU A 55 8.42 -3.99 -7.78
N TRP A 56 8.55 -3.64 -9.05
CA TRP A 56 9.07 -4.52 -10.09
C TRP A 56 10.48 -4.03 -10.45
N PRO A 57 11.53 -4.64 -9.89
CA PRO A 57 12.90 -4.29 -10.24
C PRO A 57 13.17 -4.60 -11.71
N ASN A 58 14.14 -3.92 -12.31
CA ASN A 58 14.57 -4.25 -13.66
C ASN A 58 15.24 -5.65 -13.65
N PRO A 59 14.79 -6.62 -14.47
CA PRO A 59 15.30 -7.98 -14.44
C PRO A 59 16.80 -8.09 -14.72
N GLU A 60 17.39 -7.12 -15.44
CA GLU A 60 18.82 -7.12 -15.73
C GLU A 60 19.67 -6.68 -14.53
N THR A 61 19.11 -5.83 -13.66
CA THR A 61 19.82 -5.25 -12.51
C THR A 61 19.31 -5.73 -11.15
N GLN A 62 18.23 -6.53 -11.12
CA GLN A 62 17.58 -7.07 -9.93
C GLN A 62 18.57 -7.73 -8.95
N ASN A 63 19.53 -8.51 -9.45
CA ASN A 63 20.49 -9.22 -8.60
C ASN A 63 21.54 -8.30 -7.94
N PHE A 64 21.65 -7.05 -8.41
CA PHE A 64 22.61 -6.05 -7.90
C PHE A 64 21.93 -4.97 -7.07
N LEU A 65 20.61 -5.01 -6.94
CA LEU A 65 19.84 -4.07 -6.15
C LEU A 65 20.05 -4.36 -4.66
N ASP A 66 20.48 -3.33 -3.94
CA ASP A 66 20.56 -3.36 -2.48
C ASP A 66 19.17 -3.09 -1.89
N PHE A 67 18.39 -4.17 -1.73
CA PHE A 67 17.00 -4.09 -1.27
C PHE A 67 16.87 -3.54 0.13
N GLU A 68 17.81 -3.81 1.03
CA GLU A 68 17.80 -3.26 2.40
C GLU A 68 17.90 -1.74 2.36
N ARG A 69 18.85 -1.20 1.58
CA ARG A 69 19.03 0.24 1.45
C ARG A 69 17.85 0.92 0.76
N VAL A 70 17.34 0.31 -0.32
CA VAL A 70 16.20 0.82 -1.07
C VAL A 70 14.95 0.84 -0.19
N SER A 71 14.64 -0.28 0.47
CA SER A 71 13.44 -0.39 1.31
C SER A 71 13.48 0.59 2.47
N LYS A 72 14.65 0.82 3.09
CA LYS A 72 14.81 1.85 4.14
C LYS A 72 14.50 3.25 3.62
N ALA A 73 15.01 3.61 2.45
CA ALA A 73 14.75 4.92 1.83
C ALA A 73 13.25 5.09 1.49
N LEU A 74 12.61 4.05 0.97
CA LEU A 74 11.20 4.06 0.64
C LEU A 74 10.32 4.10 1.89
N CYS A 75 10.61 3.30 2.93
CA CYS A 75 9.85 3.31 4.18
C CYS A 75 9.85 4.69 4.88
N ALA A 76 10.87 5.53 4.67
CA ALA A 76 10.85 6.92 5.15
C ALA A 76 9.77 7.78 4.47
N GLN A 77 9.36 7.42 3.25
CA GLN A 77 8.30 8.10 2.48
C GLN A 77 6.89 7.54 2.76
N ARG A 78 6.78 6.49 3.58
CA ARG A 78 5.51 5.78 3.86
C ARG A 78 4.38 6.71 4.29
N ALA A 79 4.68 7.66 5.18
CA ALA A 79 3.68 8.56 5.75
C ALA A 79 3.13 9.56 4.71
N ARG A 80 3.93 9.85 3.67
CA ARG A 80 3.57 10.78 2.61
C ARG A 80 2.76 10.08 1.51
N ASN A 81 3.13 8.86 1.17
CA ASN A 81 2.55 8.09 0.05
C ASN A 81 1.61 6.96 0.50
N LYS A 82 1.22 6.95 1.79
CA LYS A 82 0.17 6.10 2.37
C LYS A 82 0.29 4.59 2.14
N PHE A 83 1.50 4.06 2.07
CA PHE A 83 1.75 2.62 2.08
C PHE A 83 2.33 2.18 3.44
N LEU A 84 2.18 0.90 3.77
CA LEU A 84 2.64 0.30 5.03
C LEU A 84 3.66 -0.82 4.79
N VAL A 85 3.54 -1.50 3.66
CA VAL A 85 4.38 -2.65 3.31
C VAL A 85 4.95 -2.43 1.91
N ILE A 86 6.18 -2.84 1.70
CA ILE A 86 6.82 -2.89 0.38
C ILE A 86 6.92 -4.34 -0.03
N TRP A 87 6.42 -4.68 -1.22
CA TRP A 87 6.61 -5.99 -1.84
C TRP A 87 7.53 -5.86 -3.02
N LEU A 88 8.59 -6.65 -2.99
CA LEU A 88 9.52 -6.77 -4.09
C LEU A 88 9.19 -8.01 -4.91
N MET A 89 8.90 -7.80 -6.18
CA MET A 89 8.51 -8.86 -7.09
C MET A 89 9.72 -9.43 -7.84
N ASP A 90 9.63 -10.70 -8.23
CA ASP A 90 10.63 -11.37 -9.04
C ASP A 90 10.37 -11.13 -10.52
N SER A 91 10.93 -10.04 -11.05
CA SER A 91 10.79 -9.65 -12.44
C SER A 91 11.46 -10.65 -13.39
N VAL A 92 12.56 -11.29 -12.98
CA VAL A 92 13.23 -12.34 -13.76
C VAL A 92 12.31 -13.55 -13.91
N HIS A 93 11.74 -14.04 -12.79
CA HIS A 93 10.82 -15.16 -12.81
C HIS A 93 9.55 -14.85 -13.59
N PHE A 94 8.93 -13.70 -13.31
CA PHE A 94 7.69 -13.26 -13.97
C PHE A 94 7.84 -13.16 -15.50
N ARG A 95 9.00 -12.70 -16.02
CA ARG A 95 9.23 -12.66 -17.46
C ARG A 95 9.10 -14.03 -18.12
N SER A 96 9.58 -15.07 -17.45
CA SER A 96 9.63 -16.44 -17.97
C SER A 96 8.33 -17.22 -17.76
N THR A 97 7.67 -17.07 -16.61
CA THR A 97 6.52 -17.90 -16.22
C THR A 97 5.18 -17.17 -16.23
N LYS A 98 5.20 -15.82 -16.23
CA LYS A 98 4.02 -14.98 -15.95
C LYS A 98 3.40 -15.20 -14.57
N GLU A 99 4.15 -15.83 -13.66
CA GLU A 99 3.72 -16.06 -12.29
C GLU A 99 4.20 -14.94 -11.38
N TYR A 100 3.28 -14.41 -10.56
CA TYR A 100 3.58 -13.42 -9.56
C TYR A 100 4.31 -14.10 -8.39
N ARG A 101 5.62 -13.89 -8.31
CA ARG A 101 6.45 -14.34 -7.20
C ARG A 101 7.03 -13.14 -6.47
N MET A 102 6.78 -13.07 -5.17
CA MET A 102 7.43 -12.11 -4.29
C MET A 102 8.81 -12.67 -3.88
N ILE A 103 9.84 -11.83 -3.95
CA ILE A 103 11.18 -12.13 -3.41
C ILE A 103 11.21 -11.76 -1.93
N GLU A 104 10.73 -10.57 -1.61
CA GLU A 104 10.86 -10.01 -0.26
C GLU A 104 9.67 -9.10 0.08
N SER A 105 9.32 -9.06 1.36
CA SER A 105 8.35 -8.14 1.91
C SER A 105 8.95 -7.37 3.09
N VAL A 106 8.85 -6.06 3.06
CA VAL A 106 9.35 -5.20 4.14
C VAL A 106 8.19 -4.45 4.78
N ASN A 107 8.02 -4.64 6.08
CA ASN A 107 7.03 -3.91 6.86
C ASN A 107 7.63 -2.59 7.37
N CYS A 108 7.09 -1.46 6.89
CA CYS A 108 7.58 -0.14 7.26
C CYS A 108 7.04 0.36 8.61
N LEU A 109 6.12 -0.37 9.27
CA LEU A 109 5.56 0.00 10.58
C LEU A 109 6.55 -0.20 11.74
N GLY A 110 7.53 -1.09 11.60
CA GLY A 110 8.52 -1.39 12.63
C GLY A 110 9.80 -0.56 12.58
N LEU A 111 9.92 0.35 11.61
CA LEU A 111 11.12 1.18 11.39
C LEU A 111 11.04 2.56 12.09
N GLU A 112 10.08 2.74 13.00
CA GLU A 112 9.99 3.96 13.81
C GLU A 112 11.10 4.00 14.86
N ALA A 113 12.13 4.79 14.56
CA ALA A 113 13.09 5.40 15.47
C ALA A 113 13.94 4.45 16.35
N GLU A 114 15.15 4.17 15.85
CA GLU A 114 16.35 4.24 16.70
C GLU A 114 17.05 5.58 16.50
#